data_AF-A0A350G5K1-F1
#
_entry.id   AF-A0A350G5K1-F1
#
_cell.length_a   1.000
_cell.length_b   1.000
_cell.length_c   1.000
_cell.angle_alpha   90.00
_cell.angle_beta   90.00
_cell.angle_gamma   90.00
#
_symmetry.space_group_name_H-M   'P 1'
#
loop_
_entity.id
_entity.type
_entity.pdbx_description
1 polymer ?
#
loop_
_entity_poly.entity_id
_entity_poly.type
_entity_poly.pdbx_seq_one_letter_code
_entity_poly.pdbx_strand_id
1 'polypeptide(L)'
;LALKNFALQSDTNSKKASSLVIGGIIIFVAMTAAYAVGYIIHLKIAPWNSRFSLPALPGLAIVVFTLIEIIITDLKKRHILISILIGLLIGSQNQNTLNFKTVWEKQENLYQQLKWRGPSIKSGTAIIANEEIVSYMGDYPLSFAINTLYEAKPANELPYWFFAISENFNFSIDKVFEEDQLHTERASAVFLGNPEDVVFITYEPENGQCLWVLRPEFSEHKHLPPNLKTAALRSNTNNILEPAANFSVYNQIVDENTNTWCYFYQKAELARQKQDWTRIISLWEEAQSRNLRPYNGFEYLPFIESYANLQKWDEAYNLTSRANKTTKAMYFLLCPTWERLTNETQPSEEKEKYSIDAYQLLKCAVP
;
A
#
# COMPACT_ATOMS: atom_id res chain seq x y z
N LEU A 1 -70.64 -6.23 -5.72
CA LEU A 1 -69.29 -6.51 -6.29
C LEU A 1 -68.45 -5.24 -6.45
N ALA A 2 -68.94 -4.19 -7.13
CA ALA A 2 -68.20 -2.93 -7.32
C ALA A 2 -67.79 -2.20 -6.00
N LEU A 3 -68.70 -2.09 -5.03
CA LEU A 3 -68.39 -1.47 -3.71
C LEU A 3 -67.37 -2.27 -2.89
N LYS A 4 -67.36 -3.60 -3.03
CA LYS A 4 -66.41 -4.49 -2.35
C LYS A 4 -65.01 -4.35 -2.96
N ASN A 5 -64.93 -4.20 -4.28
CA ASN A 5 -63.67 -3.92 -4.99
C ASN A 5 -63.14 -2.52 -4.69
N PHE A 6 -64.02 -1.51 -4.56
CA PHE A 6 -63.62 -0.15 -4.19
C PHE A 6 -63.07 -0.09 -2.75
N ALA A 7 -63.72 -0.76 -1.79
CA ALA A 7 -63.24 -0.85 -0.41
C ALA A 7 -61.90 -1.59 -0.30
N LEU A 8 -61.71 -2.69 -1.05
CA LEU A 8 -60.45 -3.43 -1.10
C LEU A 8 -59.31 -2.58 -1.71
N GLN A 9 -59.61 -1.79 -2.74
CA GLN A 9 -58.62 -0.94 -3.40
C GLN A 9 -58.25 0.28 -2.53
N SER A 10 -59.22 0.84 -1.80
CA SER A 10 -59.02 1.87 -0.77
C SER A 10 -58.12 1.38 0.37
N ASP A 11 -58.37 0.18 0.89
CA ASP A 11 -57.58 -0.45 1.97
C ASP A 11 -56.13 -0.76 1.50
N THR A 12 -55.98 -1.22 0.26
CA THR A 12 -54.66 -1.51 -0.31
C THR A 12 -53.82 -0.24 -0.51
N ASN A 13 -54.43 0.85 -0.97
CA ASN A 13 -53.75 2.14 -1.12
C ASN A 13 -53.35 2.75 0.23
N SER A 14 -54.22 2.61 1.25
CA SER A 14 -53.92 3.05 2.62
C SER A 14 -52.73 2.29 3.23
N LYS A 15 -52.63 0.98 3.00
CA LYS A 15 -51.50 0.16 3.46
C LYS A 15 -50.19 0.56 2.78
N LYS A 16 -50.19 0.79 1.47
CA LYS A 16 -48.99 1.25 0.73
C LYS A 16 -48.50 2.62 1.22
N ALA A 17 -49.42 3.56 1.44
CA ALA A 17 -49.09 4.87 2.01
C ALA A 17 -48.48 4.73 3.41
N SER A 18 -49.06 3.86 4.25
CA SER A 18 -48.54 3.58 5.59
C SER A 18 -47.14 2.97 5.56
N SER A 19 -46.87 2.02 4.66
CA SER A 19 -45.53 1.42 4.47
C SER A 19 -44.48 2.46 4.09
N LEU A 20 -44.81 3.41 3.19
CA LEU A 20 -43.90 4.48 2.82
C LEU A 20 -43.58 5.40 4.01
N VAL A 21 -44.59 5.76 4.80
CA VAL A 21 -44.40 6.59 6.00
C VAL A 21 -43.53 5.87 7.03
N ILE A 22 -43.82 4.61 7.31
CA ILE A 22 -43.03 3.80 8.26
C ILE A 22 -41.58 3.67 7.79
N GLY A 23 -41.37 3.31 6.52
CA GLY A 23 -40.02 3.19 5.96
C GLY A 23 -39.26 4.51 5.99
N GLY A 24 -39.93 5.62 5.69
CA GLY A 24 -39.36 6.97 5.80
C GLY A 24 -38.97 7.36 7.22
N ILE A 25 -39.82 7.05 8.21
CA ILE A 25 -39.52 7.27 9.63
C ILE A 25 -38.30 6.45 10.06
N ILE A 26 -38.22 5.17 9.67
CA ILE A 26 -37.07 4.32 10.00
C ILE A 26 -35.78 4.93 9.44
N ILE A 27 -35.76 5.33 8.17
CA ILE A 27 -34.59 5.98 7.54
C ILE A 27 -34.22 7.25 8.31
N PHE A 28 -35.19 8.12 8.58
CA PHE A 28 -34.96 9.38 9.26
C PHE A 28 -34.36 9.18 10.66
N VAL A 29 -34.98 8.34 11.49
CA VAL A 29 -34.52 8.07 12.85
C VAL A 29 -33.13 7.41 12.83
N ALA A 30 -32.93 6.44 11.95
CA ALA A 30 -31.66 5.74 11.79
C ALA A 30 -30.51 6.69 11.44
N MET A 31 -30.72 7.63 10.51
CA MET A 31 -29.68 8.56 10.07
C MET A 31 -29.47 9.70 11.05
N THR A 32 -30.51 10.10 11.80
CA THR A 32 -30.45 11.24 12.74
C THR A 32 -29.35 11.05 13.78
N ALA A 33 -29.25 9.86 14.38
CA ALA A 33 -28.25 9.59 15.41
C ALA A 33 -26.82 9.81 14.91
N ALA A 34 -26.47 9.29 13.73
CA ALA A 34 -25.14 9.42 13.15
C ALA A 34 -24.85 10.86 12.69
N TYR A 35 -25.83 11.53 12.09
CA TYR A 35 -25.68 12.90 11.58
C TYR A 35 -25.59 13.91 12.72
N ALA A 36 -26.30 13.69 13.84
CA ALA A 36 -26.27 14.55 15.02
C ALA A 36 -24.87 14.64 15.64
N VAL A 37 -24.05 13.60 15.50
CA VAL A 37 -22.66 13.56 15.97
C VAL A 37 -21.63 13.80 14.85
N GLY A 38 -22.09 14.26 13.68
CA GLY A 38 -21.21 14.64 12.56
C GLY A 38 -20.74 13.50 11.66
N TYR A 39 -21.22 12.26 11.85
CA TYR A 39 -20.89 11.13 10.97
C TYR A 39 -21.77 11.12 9.70
N ILE A 40 -21.51 12.06 8.81
CA ILE A 40 -22.24 12.22 7.54
C ILE A 40 -21.64 11.31 6.46
N ILE A 41 -22.49 10.52 5.78
CA ILE A 41 -22.07 9.41 4.89
C ILE A 41 -21.10 9.86 3.78
N HIS A 42 -21.30 11.04 3.19
CA HIS A 42 -20.49 11.52 2.06
C HIS A 42 -19.24 12.32 2.47
N LEU A 43 -19.04 12.59 3.76
CA LEU A 43 -17.90 13.40 4.22
C LEU A 43 -16.61 12.60 4.47
N LYS A 44 -16.66 11.27 4.39
CA LYS A 44 -15.46 10.41 4.44
C LYS A 44 -15.51 9.35 3.36
N ILE A 45 -14.33 8.92 2.92
CA ILE A 45 -14.14 7.84 1.95
C ILE A 45 -14.82 6.57 2.49
N ALA A 46 -15.46 5.79 1.61
CA ALA A 46 -16.04 4.51 1.99
C ALA A 46 -14.93 3.55 2.48
N PRO A 47 -15.12 2.80 3.58
CA PRO A 47 -16.41 2.47 4.21
C PRO A 47 -16.69 3.22 5.53
N TRP A 48 -15.89 4.24 5.87
CA TRP A 48 -15.84 4.79 7.24
C TRP A 48 -17.18 5.30 7.74
N ASN A 49 -17.80 6.21 7.00
CA ASN A 49 -19.09 6.76 7.39
C ASN A 49 -20.27 5.98 6.80
N SER A 50 -20.06 5.13 5.78
CA SER A 50 -21.14 4.36 5.16
C SER A 50 -21.72 3.30 6.10
N ARG A 51 -20.95 2.78 7.06
CA ARG A 51 -21.46 1.85 8.09
C ARG A 51 -22.62 2.42 8.93
N PHE A 52 -22.69 3.74 9.08
CA PHE A 52 -23.77 4.38 9.83
C PHE A 52 -25.10 4.40 9.06
N SER A 53 -25.10 3.99 7.78
CA SER A 53 -26.33 3.79 7.01
C SER A 53 -26.99 2.42 7.25
N LEU A 54 -26.30 1.47 7.88
CA LEU A 54 -26.81 0.11 8.11
C LEU A 54 -28.19 0.09 8.80
N PRO A 55 -28.46 0.92 9.85
CA PRO A 55 -29.77 0.93 10.50
C PRO A 55 -30.89 1.49 9.62
N ALA A 56 -30.57 2.23 8.54
CA ALA A 56 -31.56 2.76 7.59
C ALA A 56 -31.99 1.73 6.53
N LEU A 57 -31.23 0.64 6.35
CA LEU A 57 -31.48 -0.37 5.31
C LEU A 57 -32.87 -1.02 5.38
N PRO A 58 -33.41 -1.39 6.56
CA PRO A 58 -34.77 -1.96 6.63
C PRO A 58 -35.84 -0.97 6.15
N GLY A 59 -35.71 0.31 6.51
CA GLY A 59 -36.63 1.35 6.05
C GLY A 59 -36.54 1.57 4.55
N LEU A 60 -35.31 1.59 4.02
CA LEU A 60 -35.06 1.68 2.58
C LEU A 60 -35.66 0.49 1.82
N ALA A 61 -35.53 -0.74 2.34
CA ALA A 61 -36.11 -1.92 1.73
C ALA A 61 -37.65 -1.82 1.63
N ILE A 62 -38.32 -1.36 2.69
CA ILE A 62 -39.78 -1.14 2.71
C ILE A 62 -40.18 -0.10 1.65
N VAL A 63 -39.48 1.03 1.60
CA VAL A 63 -39.77 2.12 0.65
C VAL A 63 -39.57 1.63 -0.79
N VAL A 64 -38.41 1.05 -1.10
CA VAL A 64 -38.08 0.57 -2.46
C VAL A 64 -39.06 -0.50 -2.91
N PHE A 65 -39.37 -1.48 -2.06
CA PHE A 65 -40.33 -2.53 -2.40
C PHE A 65 -41.73 -1.94 -2.65
N THR A 66 -42.21 -1.06 -1.77
CA THR A 66 -43.53 -0.43 -1.92
C THR A 66 -43.60 0.42 -3.20
N LEU A 67 -42.53 1.15 -3.54
CA LEU A 67 -42.45 1.91 -4.78
C LEU A 67 -42.51 1.00 -6.01
N ILE A 68 -41.80 -0.13 -6.00
CA ILE A 68 -41.88 -1.14 -7.07
C ILE A 68 -43.32 -1.64 -7.23
N GLU A 69 -44.06 -1.88 -6.13
CA GLU A 69 -45.46 -2.32 -6.20
C GLU A 69 -46.43 -1.24 -6.70
N ILE A 70 -46.10 0.04 -6.51
CA ILE A 70 -46.89 1.16 -7.01
C ILE A 70 -46.65 1.34 -8.51
N ILE A 71 -45.39 1.28 -8.95
CA ILE A 71 -44.99 1.52 -10.34
C ILE A 71 -45.31 0.29 -11.22
N ILE A 72 -45.07 -0.93 -10.71
CA ILE A 72 -45.20 -2.18 -11.46
C ILE A 72 -46.35 -3.00 -10.88
N THR A 73 -47.52 -2.81 -11.48
CA THR A 73 -48.77 -3.49 -11.09
C THR A 73 -48.80 -4.96 -11.50
N ASP A 74 -48.13 -5.34 -12.59
CA ASP A 74 -48.04 -6.73 -13.05
C ASP A 74 -47.07 -7.56 -12.20
N LEU A 75 -47.58 -8.67 -11.64
CA LEU A 75 -46.82 -9.55 -10.74
C LEU A 75 -45.63 -10.25 -11.42
N LYS A 76 -45.76 -10.65 -12.69
CA LYS A 76 -44.67 -11.34 -13.40
C LYS A 76 -43.52 -10.37 -13.67
N LYS A 77 -43.83 -9.17 -14.16
CA LYS A 77 -42.84 -8.10 -14.37
C LYS A 77 -42.15 -7.70 -13.06
N ARG A 78 -42.90 -7.66 -11.95
CA ARG A 78 -42.34 -7.41 -10.61
C ARG A 78 -41.33 -8.48 -10.20
N HIS A 79 -41.69 -9.75 -10.33
CA HIS A 79 -40.77 -10.86 -9.99
C HIS A 79 -39.52 -10.87 -10.87
N ILE A 80 -39.66 -10.58 -12.16
CA ILE A 80 -38.52 -10.45 -13.08
C ILE A 80 -37.60 -9.31 -12.63
N LEU A 81 -38.16 -8.11 -12.37
CA LEU A 81 -37.35 -6.97 -11.90
C LEU A 81 -36.64 -7.29 -10.59
N ILE A 82 -37.34 -7.84 -9.60
CA ILE A 82 -36.74 -8.19 -8.30
C ILE A 82 -35.63 -9.22 -8.49
N SER A 83 -35.83 -10.22 -9.35
CA SER A 83 -34.80 -11.22 -9.66
C SER A 83 -33.56 -10.59 -10.30
N ILE A 84 -33.75 -9.64 -11.22
CA ILE A 84 -32.64 -8.88 -11.82
C ILE A 84 -31.91 -8.04 -10.76
N LEU A 85 -32.65 -7.33 -9.90
CA LEU A 85 -32.06 -6.52 -8.82
C LEU A 85 -31.27 -7.39 -7.85
N ILE A 86 -31.78 -8.56 -7.48
CA ILE A 86 -31.07 -9.54 -6.65
C ILE A 86 -29.79 -10.01 -7.35
N GLY A 87 -29.86 -10.34 -8.64
CA GLY A 87 -28.68 -10.73 -9.43
C GLY A 87 -27.60 -9.64 -9.45
N LEU A 88 -27.99 -8.38 -9.65
CA LEU A 88 -27.09 -7.23 -9.62
C LEU A 88 -26.49 -7.01 -8.21
N LEU A 89 -27.30 -7.17 -7.16
CA LEU A 89 -26.83 -7.08 -5.77
C LEU A 89 -25.80 -8.17 -5.45
N ILE A 90 -26.05 -9.41 -5.87
CA ILE A 90 -25.08 -10.51 -5.72
C ILE A 90 -23.78 -10.17 -6.45
N GLY A 91 -23.87 -9.69 -7.70
CA GLY A 91 -22.70 -9.23 -8.46
C GLY A 91 -21.91 -8.12 -7.76
N SER A 92 -22.61 -7.13 -7.19
CA SER A 92 -22.01 -6.04 -6.44
C SER A 92 -21.32 -6.52 -5.15
N GLN A 93 -21.92 -7.46 -4.42
CA GLN A 93 -21.32 -8.03 -3.21
C GLN A 93 -20.10 -8.91 -3.54
N ASN A 94 -20.13 -9.65 -4.64
CA ASN A 94 -18.98 -10.39 -5.13
C ASN A 94 -17.83 -9.45 -5.51
N GLN A 95 -18.11 -8.34 -6.22
CA GLN A 95 -17.09 -7.33 -6.51
C GLN A 95 -16.52 -6.72 -5.23
N ASN A 96 -17.36 -6.39 -4.25
CA ASN A 96 -16.92 -5.90 -2.95
C ASN A 96 -15.97 -6.90 -2.26
N THR A 97 -16.33 -8.19 -2.31
CA THR A 97 -15.51 -9.27 -1.74
C THR A 97 -14.16 -9.38 -2.43
N LEU A 98 -14.11 -9.29 -3.75
CA LEU A 98 -12.87 -9.29 -4.52
C LEU A 98 -12.00 -8.07 -4.16
N ASN A 99 -12.58 -6.89 -4.01
CA ASN A 99 -11.84 -5.69 -3.61
C ASN A 99 -11.17 -5.88 -2.25
N PHE A 100 -11.90 -6.36 -1.23
CA PHE A 100 -11.33 -6.63 0.09
C PHE A 100 -10.30 -7.75 0.08
N LYS A 101 -10.49 -8.80 -0.73
CA LYS A 101 -9.50 -9.87 -0.94
C LYS A 101 -8.19 -9.32 -1.51
N THR A 102 -8.25 -8.51 -2.57
CA THR A 102 -7.07 -7.92 -3.19
C THR A 102 -6.33 -6.97 -2.23
N VAL A 103 -7.08 -6.19 -1.46
CA VAL A 103 -6.52 -5.30 -0.44
C VAL A 103 -5.85 -6.09 0.69
N TRP A 104 -6.44 -7.21 1.10
CA TRP A 104 -5.86 -8.13 2.09
C TRP A 104 -4.55 -8.74 1.57
N GLU A 105 -4.52 -9.27 0.34
CA GLU A 105 -3.30 -9.80 -0.28
C GLU A 105 -2.19 -8.75 -0.39
N LYS A 106 -2.56 -7.49 -0.69
CA LYS A 106 -1.61 -6.37 -0.72
C LYS A 106 -1.02 -6.07 0.66
N GLN A 107 -1.82 -6.17 1.72
CA GLN A 107 -1.36 -5.99 3.10
C GLN A 107 -0.41 -7.08 3.55
N GLU A 108 -0.80 -8.35 3.35
CA GLU A 108 0.04 -9.50 3.70
C GLU A 108 1.41 -9.37 3.03
N ASN A 109 1.43 -9.02 1.75
CA ASN A 109 2.65 -8.84 0.99
C ASN A 109 3.48 -7.64 1.50
N LEU A 110 2.85 -6.50 1.78
CA LEU A 110 3.51 -5.34 2.39
C LEU A 110 4.20 -5.72 3.71
N TYR A 111 3.48 -6.37 4.62
CA TYR A 111 4.00 -6.73 5.95
C TYR A 111 5.11 -7.79 5.88
N GLN A 112 4.98 -8.80 4.99
CA GLN A 112 6.04 -9.76 4.74
C GLN A 112 7.31 -9.07 4.26
N GLN A 113 7.20 -8.19 3.27
CA GLN A 113 8.34 -7.45 2.74
C GLN A 113 8.94 -6.50 3.78
N LEU A 114 8.12 -5.82 4.56
CA LEU A 114 8.57 -4.94 5.63
C LEU A 114 9.38 -5.71 6.68
N LYS A 115 8.89 -6.89 7.12
CA LYS A 115 9.61 -7.81 8.03
C LYS A 115 10.94 -8.29 7.45
N TRP A 116 10.99 -8.61 6.15
CA TRP A 116 12.24 -9.07 5.53
C TRP A 116 13.27 -7.96 5.39
N ARG A 117 12.79 -6.77 5.00
CA ARG A 117 13.57 -5.57 4.75
C ARG A 117 14.09 -4.95 6.03
N GLY A 118 13.26 -4.92 7.07
CA GLY A 118 13.63 -4.48 8.40
C GLY A 118 13.23 -5.50 9.46
N PRO A 119 14.08 -6.49 9.75
CA PRO A 119 13.80 -7.49 10.79
C PRO A 119 13.52 -6.87 12.16
N SER A 120 14.06 -5.68 12.42
CA SER A 120 13.65 -4.81 13.52
C SER A 120 13.77 -3.34 13.09
N ILE A 121 13.02 -2.46 13.72
CA ILE A 121 13.05 -1.02 13.47
C ILE A 121 13.22 -0.32 14.82
N LYS A 122 14.02 0.74 14.88
CA LYS A 122 14.19 1.56 16.09
C LYS A 122 12.84 2.17 16.50
N SER A 123 12.47 2.04 17.78
CA SER A 123 11.27 2.71 18.33
C SER A 123 11.31 4.22 18.14
N GLY A 124 10.15 4.84 17.92
CA GLY A 124 10.01 6.25 17.56
C GLY A 124 10.18 6.53 16.07
N THR A 125 10.30 5.48 15.23
CA THR A 125 10.47 5.64 13.78
C THR A 125 9.13 5.86 13.10
N ALA A 126 9.02 6.96 12.34
CA ALA A 126 7.90 7.21 11.46
C ALA A 126 8.15 6.57 10.08
N ILE A 127 7.19 5.79 9.58
CA ILE A 127 7.23 5.20 8.25
C ILE A 127 6.36 6.06 7.33
N ILE A 128 6.95 6.64 6.30
CA ILE A 128 6.27 7.67 5.50
C ILE A 128 6.20 7.25 4.03
N ALA A 129 5.02 7.39 3.42
CA ALA A 129 4.83 7.23 1.98
C ALA A 129 4.21 8.51 1.39
N ASN A 130 4.33 8.67 0.07
CA ASN A 130 3.74 9.83 -0.61
C ASN A 130 2.21 9.84 -0.48
N GLU A 131 1.58 8.66 -0.58
CA GLU A 131 0.13 8.46 -0.53
C GLU A 131 -0.21 7.22 0.31
N GLU A 132 -1.50 6.98 0.53
CA GLU A 132 -2.00 5.75 1.13
C GLU A 132 -1.61 4.54 0.26
N ILE A 133 -0.79 3.63 0.79
CA ILE A 133 -0.28 2.46 0.04
C ILE A 133 -1.22 1.25 0.11
N VAL A 134 -2.16 1.24 1.05
CA VAL A 134 -3.17 0.18 1.21
C VAL A 134 -4.54 0.82 1.34
N SER A 135 -5.34 0.77 0.28
CA SER A 135 -6.69 1.34 0.28
C SER A 135 -7.61 0.71 1.32
N TYR A 136 -8.65 1.46 1.72
CA TYR A 136 -9.69 1.08 2.69
C TYR A 136 -9.23 0.93 4.14
N MET A 137 -7.93 1.07 4.43
CA MET A 137 -7.40 1.06 5.80
C MET A 137 -7.13 2.46 6.33
N GLY A 138 -6.61 3.37 5.52
CA GLY A 138 -6.07 4.63 6.02
C GLY A 138 -4.81 4.44 6.86
N ASP A 139 -4.30 5.56 7.36
CA ASP A 139 -3.04 5.66 8.08
C ASP A 139 -3.00 4.97 9.46
N TYR A 140 -4.02 5.17 10.29
CA TYR A 140 -4.00 4.69 11.67
C TYR A 140 -4.18 3.16 11.82
N PRO A 141 -5.02 2.44 11.04
CA PRO A 141 -5.08 0.98 11.12
C PRO A 141 -3.81 0.33 10.57
N LEU A 142 -3.21 0.91 9.53
CA LEU A 142 -1.91 0.48 9.02
C LEU A 142 -0.83 0.66 10.11
N SER A 143 -0.85 1.78 10.82
CA SER A 143 0.02 2.03 11.98
C SER A 143 -0.18 0.97 13.06
N PHE A 144 -1.43 0.68 13.47
CA PHE A 144 -1.70 -0.37 14.47
C PHE A 144 -1.27 -1.76 14.01
N ALA A 145 -1.42 -2.08 12.73
CA ALA A 145 -0.96 -3.34 12.15
C ALA A 145 0.57 -3.47 12.18
N ILE A 146 1.30 -2.40 11.82
CA ILE A 146 2.77 -2.35 11.91
C ILE A 146 3.23 -2.51 13.36
N ASN A 147 2.57 -1.85 14.32
CA ASN A 147 2.88 -2.03 15.74
C ASN A 147 2.62 -3.47 16.17
N THR A 148 1.49 -4.06 15.79
CA THR A 148 1.20 -5.47 16.10
C THR A 148 2.20 -6.44 15.47
N LEU A 149 2.75 -6.09 14.30
CA LEU A 149 3.80 -6.86 13.61
C LEU A 149 5.11 -6.88 14.40
N TYR A 150 5.57 -5.73 14.89
CA TYR A 150 6.88 -5.59 15.55
C TYR A 150 6.85 -5.71 17.08
N GLU A 151 5.74 -5.30 17.70
CA GLU A 151 5.52 -5.29 19.14
C GLU A 151 4.14 -5.87 19.49
N ALA A 152 4.14 -7.10 19.99
CA ALA A 152 2.91 -7.79 20.41
C ALA A 152 2.34 -7.29 21.76
N LYS A 153 2.92 -6.27 22.38
CA LYS A 153 2.51 -5.78 23.70
C LYS A 153 1.60 -4.56 23.56
N PRO A 154 0.46 -4.52 24.29
CA PRO A 154 -0.37 -3.33 24.31
C PRO A 154 0.41 -2.18 24.98
N ALA A 155 0.54 -1.07 24.27
CA ALA A 155 1.16 0.15 24.76
C ALA A 155 0.28 1.34 24.39
N ASN A 156 0.18 2.31 25.30
CA ASN A 156 -0.46 3.59 24.99
C ASN A 156 0.46 4.45 24.12
N GLU A 157 1.78 4.31 24.28
CA GLU A 157 2.76 4.93 23.41
C GLU A 157 3.18 3.91 22.35
N LEU A 158 2.89 4.20 21.09
CA LEU A 158 3.21 3.32 19.98
C LEU A 158 4.64 3.61 19.49
N PRO A 159 5.47 2.58 19.27
CA PRO A 159 6.82 2.76 18.72
C PRO A 159 6.85 3.19 17.25
N TYR A 160 5.79 2.94 16.47
CA TYR A 160 5.77 3.23 15.04
C TYR A 160 4.47 3.92 14.62
N TRP A 161 4.56 4.78 13.61
CA TRP A 161 3.38 5.32 12.94
C TRP A 161 3.61 5.45 11.44
N PHE A 162 2.58 5.17 10.67
CA PHE A 162 2.55 5.35 9.23
C PHE A 162 1.92 6.70 8.87
N PHE A 163 2.61 7.49 8.05
CA PHE A 163 2.07 8.73 7.51
C PHE A 163 2.00 8.68 5.98
N ALA A 164 0.85 9.08 5.43
CA ALA A 164 0.73 9.46 4.03
C ALA A 164 0.89 10.99 3.90
N ILE A 165 1.85 11.45 3.09
CA ILE A 165 2.10 12.89 2.88
C ILE A 165 0.86 13.60 2.32
N SER A 166 0.13 12.93 1.44
CA SER A 166 -1.13 13.42 0.86
C SER A 166 -2.19 13.77 1.90
N GLU A 167 -2.26 13.03 3.01
CA GLU A 167 -3.30 13.18 4.03
C GLU A 167 -2.83 14.00 5.23
N ASN A 168 -1.59 13.81 5.67
CA ASN A 168 -1.09 14.36 6.92
C ASN A 168 -0.28 15.65 6.75
N PHE A 169 0.24 15.92 5.55
CA PHE A 169 1.19 17.01 5.32
C PHE A 169 0.83 17.88 4.10
N ASN A 170 -0.44 17.91 3.69
CA ASN A 170 -0.94 18.69 2.53
C ASN A 170 -0.06 18.54 1.28
N PHE A 171 0.38 17.31 0.97
CA PHE A 171 1.25 17.00 -0.18
C PHE A 171 2.65 17.66 -0.14
N SER A 172 3.07 18.23 1.00
CA SER A 172 4.38 18.85 1.17
C SER A 172 5.26 18.01 2.09
N ILE A 173 6.38 17.55 1.55
CA ILE A 173 7.36 16.77 2.33
C ILE A 173 8.14 17.65 3.32
N ASP A 174 8.38 18.92 2.98
CA ASP A 174 9.15 19.82 3.84
C ASP A 174 8.48 20.01 5.19
N LYS A 175 7.13 19.99 5.22
CA LYS A 175 6.34 20.03 6.45
C LYS A 175 6.64 18.91 7.43
N VAL A 176 7.09 17.74 6.97
CA VAL A 176 7.51 16.64 7.87
C VAL A 176 8.67 17.11 8.76
N PHE A 177 9.54 17.97 8.23
CA PHE A 177 10.77 18.43 8.87
C PHE A 177 10.67 19.84 9.47
N GLU A 178 9.55 20.53 9.25
CA GLU A 178 9.25 21.81 9.91
C GLU A 178 8.72 21.60 11.33
N GLU A 179 8.18 20.41 11.62
CA GLU A 179 7.68 20.05 12.95
C GLU A 179 8.86 19.75 13.89
N ASP A 180 8.80 20.23 15.14
CA ASP A 180 9.80 19.88 16.16
C ASP A 180 9.68 18.40 16.60
N GLN A 181 8.47 17.84 16.49
CA GLN A 181 8.16 16.47 16.87
C GLN A 181 6.99 15.95 16.03
N LEU A 182 7.12 14.74 15.49
CA LEU A 182 6.02 14.04 14.84
C LEU A 182 5.10 13.47 15.93
N HIS A 183 3.94 14.09 16.11
CA HIS A 183 2.97 13.71 17.12
C HIS A 183 1.61 13.40 16.49
N THR A 184 1.02 12.27 16.88
CA THR A 184 -0.35 11.91 16.50
C THR A 184 -1.01 11.07 17.58
N GLU A 185 -2.32 11.22 17.70
CA GLU A 185 -3.13 10.52 18.68
C GLU A 185 -4.34 9.85 18.02
N ARG A 186 -4.65 8.64 18.47
CA ARG A 186 -5.85 7.92 18.04
C ARG A 186 -6.40 7.09 19.18
N ALA A 187 -7.62 7.44 19.61
CA ALA A 187 -8.24 6.88 20.80
C ALA A 187 -7.30 7.07 22.03
N SER A 188 -6.86 5.99 22.70
CA SER A 188 -5.88 6.06 23.80
C SER A 188 -4.43 5.88 23.36
N ALA A 189 -4.17 5.70 22.07
CA ALA A 189 -2.83 5.50 21.55
C ALA A 189 -2.22 6.82 21.08
N VAL A 190 -0.94 7.00 21.39
CA VAL A 190 -0.14 8.19 21.06
C VAL A 190 1.14 7.72 20.39
N PHE A 191 1.58 8.41 19.35
CA PHE A 191 2.89 8.24 18.76
C PHE A 191 3.69 9.52 18.91
N LEU A 192 4.95 9.39 19.31
CA LEU A 192 5.93 10.46 19.44
C LEU A 192 7.19 10.07 18.65
N GLY A 193 7.45 10.76 17.55
CA GLY A 193 8.60 10.52 16.68
C GLY A 193 9.43 11.77 16.46
N ASN A 194 10.69 11.57 16.07
CA ASN A 194 11.57 12.67 15.64
C ASN A 194 11.57 12.73 14.10
N PRO A 195 11.46 13.92 13.47
CA PRO A 195 11.62 14.07 12.02
C PRO A 195 12.95 13.54 11.44
N GLU A 196 13.99 13.39 12.25
CA GLU A 196 15.27 12.76 11.86
C GLU A 196 15.23 11.22 11.92
N ASP A 197 14.21 10.65 12.56
CA ASP A 197 13.97 9.21 12.70
C ASP A 197 12.86 8.74 11.74
N VAL A 198 12.94 9.16 10.48
CA VAL A 198 11.94 8.82 9.44
C VAL A 198 12.48 7.80 8.45
N VAL A 199 11.65 6.85 8.03
CA VAL A 199 11.95 5.91 6.94
C VAL A 199 10.91 6.11 5.84
N PHE A 200 11.35 6.58 4.68
CA PHE A 200 10.45 6.74 3.54
C PHE A 200 10.35 5.46 2.74
N ILE A 201 9.12 5.11 2.35
CA ILE A 201 8.82 3.92 1.55
C ILE A 201 7.97 4.24 0.34
N THR A 202 8.08 3.38 -0.67
CA THR A 202 7.16 3.32 -1.82
C THR A 202 6.76 1.87 -2.03
N TYR A 203 5.50 1.65 -2.37
CA TYR A 203 4.95 0.31 -2.54
C TYR A 203 3.82 0.30 -3.58
N GLU A 204 4.17 -0.01 -4.83
CA GLU A 204 3.24 -0.11 -5.96
C GLU A 204 3.35 -1.50 -6.63
N PRO A 205 2.90 -2.57 -5.95
CA PRO A 205 2.99 -3.93 -6.48
C PRO A 205 2.25 -4.11 -7.82
N GLU A 206 1.27 -3.25 -8.11
CA GLU A 206 0.56 -3.20 -9.39
C GLU A 206 1.50 -2.89 -10.57
N ASN A 207 2.61 -2.21 -10.30
CA ASN A 207 3.68 -1.89 -11.26
C ASN A 207 4.82 -2.93 -11.23
N GLY A 208 4.60 -4.10 -10.61
CA GLY A 208 5.62 -5.14 -10.45
C GLY A 208 6.73 -4.75 -9.47
N GLN A 209 6.45 -3.79 -8.58
CA GLN A 209 7.38 -3.24 -7.61
C GLN A 209 7.34 -4.02 -6.29
N CYS A 210 8.49 -4.45 -5.80
CA CYS A 210 8.66 -4.80 -4.40
C CYS A 210 8.62 -3.53 -3.51
N LEU A 211 8.50 -3.69 -2.19
CA LEU A 211 8.63 -2.59 -1.24
C LEU A 211 10.00 -1.92 -1.40
N TRP A 212 10.02 -0.63 -1.65
CA TRP A 212 11.27 0.13 -1.74
C TRP A 212 11.38 1.03 -0.52
N VAL A 213 12.48 0.90 0.21
CA VAL A 213 12.88 1.86 1.23
C VAL A 213 13.76 2.89 0.56
N LEU A 214 13.34 4.16 0.54
CA LEU A 214 14.11 5.22 -0.07
C LEU A 214 15.41 5.44 0.70
N ARG A 215 16.48 5.73 -0.03
CA ARG A 215 17.82 5.96 0.52
C ARG A 215 18.47 7.18 -0.12
N PRO A 216 19.46 7.82 0.54
CA PRO A 216 20.11 9.01 0.02
C PRO A 216 20.72 8.83 -1.36
N GLU A 217 21.23 7.64 -1.70
CA GLU A 217 21.83 7.37 -3.01
C GLU A 217 20.80 7.47 -4.16
N PHE A 218 19.50 7.37 -3.84
CA PHE A 218 18.46 7.61 -4.84
C PHE A 218 18.30 9.10 -5.16
N SER A 219 18.68 10.02 -4.26
CA SER A 219 18.48 11.45 -4.48
C SER A 219 19.33 12.04 -5.61
N GLU A 220 20.44 11.37 -5.96
CA GLU A 220 21.35 11.75 -7.05
C GLU A 220 20.69 11.60 -8.43
N HIS A 221 19.50 10.99 -8.49
CA HIS A 221 18.76 10.78 -9.74
C HIS A 221 18.12 12.07 -10.26
N LYS A 222 18.70 12.64 -11.32
CA LYS A 222 18.29 13.91 -11.93
C LYS A 222 16.78 14.05 -12.18
N HIS A 223 16.08 12.96 -12.51
CA HIS A 223 14.65 12.95 -12.88
C HIS A 223 13.69 12.46 -11.80
N LEU A 224 14.16 12.15 -10.58
CA LEU A 224 13.23 11.94 -9.48
C LEU A 224 12.44 13.22 -9.20
N PRO A 225 11.12 13.12 -8.95
CA PRO A 225 10.33 14.23 -8.45
C PRO A 225 11.00 14.88 -7.24
N PRO A 226 11.01 16.22 -7.12
CA PRO A 226 11.67 16.93 -6.02
C PRO A 226 11.30 16.37 -4.64
N ASN A 227 10.01 16.06 -4.40
CA ASN A 227 9.55 15.50 -3.15
C ASN A 227 10.19 14.13 -2.84
N LEU A 228 10.35 13.26 -3.84
CA LEU A 228 11.00 11.96 -3.66
C LEU A 228 12.51 12.08 -3.46
N LYS A 229 13.15 13.12 -4.02
CA LYS A 229 14.57 13.41 -3.73
C LYS A 229 14.76 13.84 -2.29
N THR A 230 13.93 14.77 -1.80
CA THR A 230 13.95 15.20 -0.40
C THR A 230 13.68 14.01 0.51
N ALA A 231 12.71 13.15 0.17
CA ALA A 231 12.40 11.93 0.92
C ALA A 231 13.61 10.99 0.99
N ALA A 232 14.24 10.74 -0.15
CA ALA A 232 15.44 9.91 -0.25
C ALA A 232 16.59 10.45 0.61
N LEU A 233 16.88 11.76 0.56
CA LEU A 233 17.93 12.40 1.35
C LEU A 233 17.69 12.33 2.86
N ARG A 234 16.42 12.37 3.28
CA ARG A 234 16.02 12.44 4.69
C ARG A 234 15.65 11.09 5.29
N SER A 235 15.51 10.05 4.47
CA SER A 235 15.21 8.70 4.92
C SER A 235 16.38 8.11 5.71
N ASN A 236 16.19 7.91 7.01
CA ASN A 236 17.18 7.38 7.92
C ASN A 236 17.12 5.85 7.98
N THR A 237 17.80 5.21 7.03
CA THR A 237 17.81 3.74 6.96
C THR A 237 18.58 3.07 8.10
N ASN A 238 19.35 3.81 8.91
CA ASN A 238 20.03 3.27 10.10
C ASN A 238 19.04 2.84 11.19
N ASN A 239 17.79 3.30 11.11
CA ASN A 239 16.72 2.85 12.00
C ASN A 239 16.27 1.41 11.68
N ILE A 240 16.69 0.84 10.54
CA ILE A 240 16.46 -0.56 10.20
C ILE A 240 17.58 -1.43 10.78
N LEU A 241 17.21 -2.39 11.62
CA LEU A 241 18.10 -3.22 12.43
C LEU A 241 17.98 -4.72 12.07
N GLU A 242 19.03 -5.49 12.31
CA GLU A 242 19.10 -6.93 11.98
C GLU A 242 18.59 -7.93 13.04
N PRO A 243 18.68 -7.71 14.37
CA PRO A 243 18.12 -8.69 15.29
C PRO A 243 16.62 -8.74 15.07
N ALA A 244 16.13 -9.88 14.56
CA ALA A 244 14.74 -10.04 14.23
C ALA A 244 13.87 -9.84 15.47
N ALA A 245 12.84 -9.01 15.35
CA ALA A 245 11.77 -8.89 16.33
C ALA A 245 11.01 -10.22 16.44
N ASN A 246 10.19 -10.34 17.48
CA ASN A 246 9.36 -11.52 17.66
C ASN A 246 8.09 -11.42 16.80
N PHE A 247 8.10 -12.07 15.64
CA PHE A 247 6.97 -12.11 14.70
C PHE A 247 5.95 -13.25 14.98
N SER A 248 5.97 -13.88 16.15
CA SER A 248 5.12 -15.05 16.44
C SER A 248 3.62 -14.78 16.35
N VAL A 249 3.16 -13.57 16.68
CA VAL A 249 1.74 -13.19 16.53
C VAL A 249 1.39 -13.04 15.05
N TYR A 250 2.23 -12.37 14.28
CA TYR A 250 2.01 -12.19 12.84
C TYR A 250 1.98 -13.54 12.10
N ASN A 251 2.93 -14.43 12.41
CA ASN A 251 3.03 -15.75 11.80
C ASN A 251 1.85 -16.70 12.17
N GLN A 252 0.96 -16.33 13.11
CA GLN A 252 -0.29 -17.06 13.37
C GLN A 252 -1.43 -16.62 12.44
N ILE A 253 -1.31 -15.44 11.84
CA ILE A 253 -2.34 -14.81 11.00
C ILE A 253 -2.01 -15.03 9.53
N VAL A 254 -0.73 -14.91 9.17
CA VAL A 254 -0.27 -14.94 7.77
C VAL A 254 0.87 -15.95 7.63
N ASP A 255 0.71 -16.87 6.67
CA ASP A 255 1.75 -17.80 6.28
C ASP A 255 2.87 -17.08 5.51
N GLU A 256 4.11 -17.27 5.95
CA GLU A 256 5.27 -16.67 5.31
C GLU A 256 5.62 -17.38 3.99
N ASN A 257 5.70 -16.61 2.89
CA ASN A 257 6.12 -17.13 1.60
C ASN A 257 7.50 -16.56 1.18
N THR A 258 8.56 -17.29 1.51
CA THR A 258 9.92 -16.91 1.12
C THR A 258 10.28 -17.31 -0.31
N ASN A 259 9.38 -18.01 -1.04
CA ASN A 259 9.62 -18.44 -2.42
C ASN A 259 9.16 -17.37 -3.43
N THR A 260 9.55 -16.12 -3.18
CA THR A 260 9.18 -14.96 -4.01
C THR A 260 10.42 -14.16 -4.35
N TRP A 261 10.40 -13.47 -5.49
CA TRP A 261 11.50 -12.56 -5.84
C TRP A 261 11.69 -11.47 -4.78
N CYS A 262 10.60 -10.88 -4.28
CA CYS A 262 10.68 -9.81 -3.30
C CYS A 262 11.36 -10.25 -1.99
N TYR A 263 11.23 -11.51 -1.57
CA TYR A 263 12.00 -12.02 -0.43
C TYR A 263 13.52 -11.83 -0.62
N PHE A 264 14.05 -12.28 -1.75
CA PHE A 264 15.47 -12.17 -2.06
C PHE A 264 15.91 -10.71 -2.23
N TYR A 265 15.09 -9.90 -2.90
CA TYR A 265 15.35 -8.48 -3.06
C TYR A 265 15.40 -7.74 -1.71
N GLN A 266 14.43 -7.95 -0.81
CA GLN A 266 14.44 -7.30 0.50
C GLN A 266 15.66 -7.68 1.35
N LYS A 267 16.07 -8.95 1.30
CA LYS A 267 17.27 -9.42 1.99
C LYS A 267 18.56 -8.87 1.36
N ALA A 268 18.60 -8.73 0.04
CA ALA A 268 19.73 -8.15 -0.66
C ALA A 268 19.86 -6.65 -0.34
N GLU A 269 18.76 -5.91 -0.30
CA GLU A 269 18.76 -4.48 0.07
C GLU A 269 19.14 -4.27 1.54
N LEU A 270 18.74 -5.16 2.44
CA LEU A 270 19.22 -5.15 3.84
C LEU A 270 20.73 -5.39 3.91
N ALA A 271 21.23 -6.44 3.25
CA ALA A 271 22.67 -6.75 3.20
C ALA A 271 23.47 -5.60 2.55
N ARG A 272 22.88 -4.92 1.57
CA ARG A 272 23.46 -3.75 0.90
C ARG A 272 23.67 -2.57 1.85
N GLN A 273 22.82 -2.37 2.85
CA GLN A 273 23.06 -1.34 3.88
C GLN A 273 24.32 -1.61 4.70
N LYS A 274 24.76 -2.86 4.78
CA LYS A 274 26.01 -3.26 5.45
C LYS A 274 27.16 -3.51 4.47
N GLN A 275 26.94 -3.23 3.19
CA GLN A 275 27.90 -3.49 2.10
C GLN A 275 28.38 -4.96 2.08
N ASP A 276 27.53 -5.91 2.48
CA ASP A 276 27.81 -7.34 2.41
C ASP A 276 27.56 -7.87 0.98
N TRP A 277 28.49 -7.54 0.08
CA TRP A 277 28.42 -7.87 -1.34
C TRP A 277 28.37 -9.38 -1.60
N THR A 278 29.07 -10.18 -0.78
CA THR A 278 29.07 -11.63 -0.89
C THR A 278 27.70 -12.21 -0.57
N ARG A 279 27.04 -11.73 0.49
CA ARG A 279 25.68 -12.18 0.82
C ARG A 279 24.69 -11.83 -0.28
N ILE A 280 24.79 -10.65 -0.89
CA ILE A 280 23.88 -10.23 -1.96
C ILE A 280 23.99 -11.14 -3.19
N ILE A 281 25.21 -11.51 -3.61
CA ILE A 281 25.40 -12.48 -4.70
C ILE A 281 24.82 -13.85 -4.34
N SER A 282 25.02 -14.32 -3.10
CA SER A 282 24.43 -15.61 -2.68
C SER A 282 22.90 -15.61 -2.78
N LEU A 283 22.25 -14.50 -2.44
CA LEU A 283 20.80 -14.33 -2.54
C LEU A 283 20.33 -14.28 -4.00
N TRP A 284 21.12 -13.66 -4.88
CA TRP A 284 20.86 -13.66 -6.32
C TRP A 284 20.90 -15.07 -6.90
N GLU A 285 21.97 -15.81 -6.63
CA GLU A 285 22.16 -17.18 -7.13
C GLU A 285 21.06 -18.12 -6.62
N GLU A 286 20.68 -17.98 -5.35
CA GLU A 286 19.55 -18.73 -4.77
C GLU A 286 18.22 -18.38 -5.47
N ALA A 287 17.94 -17.09 -5.69
CA ALA A 287 16.75 -16.66 -6.43
C ALA A 287 16.72 -17.24 -7.85
N GLN A 288 17.86 -17.20 -8.56
CA GLN A 288 17.97 -17.71 -9.93
C GLN A 288 17.79 -19.23 -9.99
N SER A 289 18.31 -19.99 -9.02
CA SER A 289 18.11 -21.44 -8.93
C SER A 289 16.63 -21.84 -8.82
N ARG A 290 15.80 -20.92 -8.33
CA ARG A 290 14.34 -21.06 -8.17
C ARG A 290 13.56 -20.44 -9.33
N ASN A 291 14.24 -19.99 -10.39
CA ASN A 291 13.66 -19.25 -11.53
C ASN A 291 12.93 -17.95 -11.12
N LEU A 292 13.34 -17.34 -10.01
CA LEU A 292 12.80 -16.07 -9.54
C LEU A 292 13.60 -14.92 -10.14
N ARG A 293 12.90 -13.89 -10.61
CA ARG A 293 13.50 -12.73 -11.27
C ARG A 293 12.72 -11.46 -10.96
N PRO A 294 13.37 -10.29 -11.00
CA PRO A 294 12.69 -9.01 -10.87
C PRO A 294 11.79 -8.72 -12.05
N TYR A 295 10.66 -8.08 -11.76
CA TYR A 295 9.76 -7.49 -12.75
C TYR A 295 10.08 -6.01 -12.98
N ASN A 296 10.87 -5.39 -12.10
CA ASN A 296 11.31 -4.01 -12.21
C ASN A 296 12.83 -3.91 -12.30
N GLY A 297 13.32 -3.16 -13.29
CA GLY A 297 14.75 -2.93 -13.57
C GLY A 297 15.51 -2.33 -12.38
N PHE A 298 14.83 -1.54 -11.53
CA PHE A 298 15.41 -0.97 -10.31
C PHE A 298 15.93 -2.04 -9.34
N GLU A 299 15.27 -3.19 -9.30
CA GLU A 299 15.56 -4.25 -8.34
C GLU A 299 16.83 -5.05 -8.69
N TYR A 300 17.43 -4.79 -9.85
CA TYR A 300 18.76 -5.31 -10.20
C TYR A 300 19.90 -4.53 -9.53
N LEU A 301 19.69 -3.28 -9.10
CA LEU A 301 20.74 -2.41 -8.57
C LEU A 301 21.60 -3.05 -7.47
N PRO A 302 21.04 -3.67 -6.39
CA PRO A 302 21.90 -4.27 -5.37
C PRO A 302 22.85 -5.33 -5.93
N PHE A 303 22.40 -6.09 -6.93
CA PHE A 303 23.17 -7.16 -7.52
C PHE A 303 24.23 -6.64 -8.49
N ILE A 304 23.89 -5.63 -9.32
CA ILE A 304 24.86 -4.93 -10.18
C ILE A 304 26.01 -4.38 -9.33
N GLU A 305 25.69 -3.70 -8.24
CA GLU A 305 26.69 -3.12 -7.34
C GLU A 305 27.53 -4.18 -6.65
N SER A 306 26.93 -5.30 -6.24
CA SER A 306 27.65 -6.38 -5.58
C SER A 306 28.65 -7.07 -6.51
N TYR A 307 28.25 -7.36 -7.75
CA TYR A 307 29.14 -7.94 -8.75
C TYR A 307 30.31 -6.98 -9.06
N ALA A 308 30.03 -5.69 -9.26
CA ALA A 308 31.07 -4.69 -9.50
C ALA A 308 32.06 -4.55 -8.32
N ASN A 309 31.56 -4.48 -7.08
CA ASN A 309 32.41 -4.41 -5.88
C ASN A 309 33.29 -5.65 -5.68
N LEU A 310 32.84 -6.81 -6.18
CA LEU A 310 33.60 -8.06 -6.16
C LEU A 310 34.42 -8.29 -7.45
N GLN A 311 34.62 -7.24 -8.25
CA GLN A 311 35.40 -7.23 -9.49
C GLN A 311 34.88 -8.20 -10.57
N LYS A 312 33.62 -8.59 -10.47
CA LYS A 312 32.90 -9.44 -11.43
C LYS A 312 32.17 -8.56 -12.44
N TRP A 313 32.95 -7.87 -13.27
CA TRP A 313 32.47 -6.76 -14.11
C TRP A 313 31.57 -7.20 -15.25
N ASP A 314 31.79 -8.40 -15.79
CA ASP A 314 30.96 -8.94 -16.87
C ASP A 314 29.55 -9.27 -16.39
N GLU A 315 29.38 -9.84 -15.20
CA GLU A 315 28.05 -10.05 -14.62
C GLU A 315 27.36 -8.73 -14.28
N ALA A 316 28.09 -7.75 -13.73
CA ALA A 316 27.54 -6.42 -13.47
C ALA A 316 27.02 -5.76 -14.76
N TYR A 317 27.78 -5.83 -15.86
CA TYR A 317 27.36 -5.36 -17.18
C TYR A 317 26.14 -6.14 -17.71
N ASN A 318 26.14 -7.47 -17.60
CA ASN A 318 25.04 -8.31 -18.04
C ASN A 318 23.73 -7.99 -17.30
N LEU A 319 23.80 -7.78 -15.98
CA LEU A 319 22.64 -7.36 -15.18
C LEU A 319 22.19 -5.94 -15.51
N THR A 320 23.12 -5.02 -15.79
CA THR A 320 22.80 -3.67 -16.27
C THR A 320 22.01 -3.71 -17.57
N SER A 321 22.40 -4.57 -18.52
CA SER A 321 21.66 -4.78 -19.77
C SER A 321 20.26 -5.34 -19.53
N ARG A 322 20.11 -6.29 -18.61
CA ARG A 322 18.80 -6.85 -18.24
C ARG A 322 17.92 -5.79 -17.59
N ALA A 323 18.44 -5.06 -16.61
CA ALA A 323 17.74 -3.97 -15.93
C ALA A 323 17.18 -2.95 -16.93
N ASN A 324 18.02 -2.48 -17.87
CA ASN A 324 17.64 -1.50 -18.88
C ASN A 324 16.62 -2.02 -19.92
N LYS A 325 16.55 -3.34 -20.12
CA LYS A 325 15.51 -3.97 -20.95
C LYS A 325 14.21 -4.19 -20.19
N THR A 326 14.26 -4.45 -18.89
CA THR A 326 13.10 -4.71 -18.04
C THR A 326 12.27 -3.45 -17.81
N THR A 327 12.91 -2.33 -17.46
CA THR A 327 12.21 -1.07 -17.17
C THR A 327 12.71 0.03 -18.09
N LYS A 328 11.78 0.85 -18.59
CA LYS A 328 12.13 1.99 -19.45
C LYS A 328 12.89 3.04 -18.65
N ALA A 329 13.75 3.77 -19.35
CA ALA A 329 14.48 4.91 -18.78
C ALA A 329 15.39 4.59 -17.58
N MET A 330 15.83 3.33 -17.45
CA MET A 330 16.76 2.91 -16.39
C MET A 330 18.12 3.60 -16.47
N TYR A 331 18.51 4.17 -17.61
CA TYR A 331 19.73 4.96 -17.74
C TYR A 331 19.80 6.12 -16.71
N PHE A 332 18.66 6.68 -16.28
CA PHE A 332 18.63 7.69 -15.23
C PHE A 332 19.16 7.21 -13.87
N LEU A 333 19.07 5.90 -13.61
CA LEU A 333 19.51 5.25 -12.39
C LEU A 333 20.88 4.59 -12.59
N LEU A 334 21.06 3.94 -13.73
CA LEU A 334 22.24 3.13 -14.01
C LEU A 334 23.47 4.00 -14.36
N CYS A 335 23.32 5.13 -15.05
CA CYS A 335 24.45 6.02 -15.32
C CYS A 335 25.15 6.53 -14.05
N PRO A 336 24.46 7.16 -13.08
CA PRO A 336 25.10 7.60 -11.83
C PRO A 336 25.60 6.42 -11.00
N THR A 337 24.93 5.25 -11.06
CA THR A 337 25.41 4.04 -10.40
C THR A 337 26.78 3.61 -10.96
N TRP A 338 26.94 3.57 -12.28
CA TRP A 338 28.21 3.20 -12.92
C TRP A 338 29.31 4.25 -12.71
N GLU A 339 28.95 5.53 -12.65
CA GLU A 339 29.88 6.61 -12.29
C GLU A 339 30.44 6.40 -10.88
N ARG A 340 29.56 6.18 -9.91
CA ARG A 340 29.95 5.89 -8.52
C ARG A 340 30.80 4.63 -8.41
N LEU A 341 30.37 3.52 -9.04
CA LEU A 341 31.15 2.27 -9.06
C LEU A 341 32.54 2.47 -9.69
N THR A 342 32.64 3.30 -10.72
CA THR A 342 33.92 3.61 -11.37
C THR A 342 34.82 4.46 -10.46
N ASN A 343 34.26 5.32 -9.61
CA ASN A 343 35.03 6.15 -8.69
C ASN A 343 35.42 5.44 -7.38
N GLU A 344 34.57 4.54 -6.87
CA GLU A 344 34.73 3.91 -5.55
C GLU A 344 35.53 2.59 -5.57
N THR A 345 35.65 1.93 -6.72
CA THR A 345 36.33 0.63 -6.83
C THR A 345 37.77 0.77 -7.32
N GLN A 346 38.61 -0.24 -7.05
CA GLN A 346 40.01 -0.26 -7.51
C GLN A 346 40.10 -0.28 -9.05
N PRO A 347 41.09 0.39 -9.67
CA PRO A 347 41.31 0.32 -11.11
C PRO A 347 41.66 -1.10 -11.59
N SER A 348 41.07 -1.52 -12.71
CA SER A 348 41.44 -2.74 -13.44
C SER A 348 41.11 -2.59 -14.93
N GLU A 349 41.77 -3.37 -15.80
CA GLU A 349 41.48 -3.37 -17.25
C GLU A 349 40.03 -3.80 -17.54
N GLU A 350 39.53 -4.79 -16.80
CA GLU A 350 38.13 -5.24 -16.91
C GLU A 350 37.15 -4.14 -16.54
N LYS A 351 37.41 -3.42 -15.44
CA LYS A 351 36.61 -2.28 -15.03
C LYS A 351 36.53 -1.23 -16.13
N GLU A 352 37.68 -0.81 -16.67
CA GLU A 352 37.71 0.22 -17.72
C GLU A 352 36.90 -0.19 -18.94
N LYS A 353 37.11 -1.43 -19.42
CA LYS A 353 36.36 -1.99 -20.53
C LYS A 353 34.85 -2.01 -20.27
N TYR A 354 34.41 -2.61 -19.16
CA TYR A 354 32.99 -2.79 -18.88
C TYR A 354 32.29 -1.48 -18.49
N SER A 355 33.00 -0.53 -17.89
CA SER A 355 32.50 0.82 -17.70
C SER A 355 32.21 1.44 -19.08
N ILE A 356 33.17 1.46 -20.02
CA ILE A 356 32.96 2.02 -21.37
C ILE A 356 31.76 1.35 -22.05
N ASP A 357 31.67 0.02 -22.01
CA ASP A 357 30.56 -0.73 -22.59
C ASP A 357 29.22 -0.35 -21.93
N ALA A 358 29.17 -0.20 -20.61
CA ALA A 358 27.98 0.24 -19.88
C ALA A 358 27.56 1.67 -20.25
N TYR A 359 28.50 2.63 -20.32
CA TYR A 359 28.24 4.01 -20.75
C TYR A 359 27.66 4.04 -22.17
N GLN A 360 28.20 3.23 -23.09
CA GLN A 360 27.69 3.13 -24.46
C GLN A 360 26.29 2.50 -24.52
N LEU A 361 26.07 1.39 -23.81
CA LEU A 361 24.79 0.69 -23.73
C LEU A 361 23.67 1.59 -23.22
N LEU A 362 23.98 2.39 -22.18
CA LEU A 362 23.03 3.28 -21.51
C LEU A 362 22.93 4.66 -22.16
N LYS A 363 23.85 4.99 -23.09
CA LYS A 363 23.99 6.32 -23.70
C LYS A 363 24.19 7.43 -22.66
N CYS A 364 24.97 7.12 -21.63
CA CYS A 364 25.35 8.07 -20.61
C CYS A 364 26.23 9.18 -21.23
N ALA A 365 26.17 10.40 -20.68
CA ALA A 365 27.22 11.37 -20.94
C ALA A 365 28.52 10.79 -20.35
N VAL A 366 29.58 10.72 -21.16
CA VAL A 366 30.89 10.30 -20.67
C VAL A 366 31.38 11.38 -19.69
N PRO A 367 31.77 11.02 -18.46
CA PRO A 367 32.31 11.98 -17.49
C PRO A 367 33.58 12.67 -17.97
#